data_AF-A0A7R8VRC7-F1
#
_entry.id   AF-A0A7R8VRC7-F1
#
_cell.length_a   1.000
_cell.length_b   1.000
_cell.length_c   1.000
_cell.angle_alpha   90.00
_cell.angle_beta   90.00
_cell.angle_gamma   90.00
#
_symmetry.space_group_name_H-M   'P 1'
#
loop_
_entity.id
_entity.type
_entity.pdbx_description
1 polymer ?
#
loop_
_entity_poly.entity_id
_entity_poly.type
_entity_poly.pdbx_seq_one_letter_code
_entity_poly.pdbx_strand_id
1 'polypeptide(L)'
;MMFSGILLLDVRGVITKSLTDTEATQISITEEQALLLGQLGLRVEAAFGTPRDIEWAISQEVIYLLQARPITSLDAWSDFDLLHEMDSPKTCDREVLSTANVGEVMPGATSPLSISTIVNSSNLATVKNVTGRSTTNLNIISISHNQVLLNTLLPLLMEEVDKPYTDWTPPLEGHQYADVLKQA
;
A
#
# COMPACT_ATOMS: atom_id res chain seq x y z
N MET A 1 1.39 -25.53 20.51
CA MET A 1 2.44 -26.56 20.53
C MET A 1 3.70 -25.93 19.96
N MET A 2 4.67 -25.60 20.80
CA MET A 2 5.94 -25.05 20.35
C MET A 2 6.82 -26.22 19.94
N PHE A 3 7.07 -26.39 18.65
CA PHE A 3 7.98 -27.42 18.15
C PHE A 3 9.41 -26.99 18.49
N SER A 4 10.06 -27.68 19.43
CA SER A 4 11.48 -27.51 19.73
C SER A 4 12.21 -28.79 19.36
N GLY A 5 12.57 -28.91 18.08
CA GLY A 5 13.22 -30.08 17.52
C GLY A 5 14.30 -29.69 16.53
N ILE A 6 15.38 -30.47 16.49
CA ILE A 6 16.46 -30.33 15.52
C ILE A 6 16.33 -31.41 14.44
N LEU A 7 16.67 -31.05 13.21
CA LEU A 7 16.74 -31.98 12.08
C LEU A 7 18.19 -32.48 11.96
N LEU A 8 18.39 -33.78 12.14
CA LEU A 8 19.68 -34.43 11.90
C LEU A 8 19.63 -35.18 10.58
N LEU A 9 20.72 -35.16 9.83
CA LEU A 9 20.88 -36.02 8.66
C LEU A 9 21.32 -37.43 9.11
N ASP A 10 20.54 -38.44 8.72
CA ASP A 10 20.89 -39.86 8.77
C ASP A 10 21.13 -40.38 7.35
N VAL A 11 21.78 -41.54 7.21
CA VAL A 11 21.96 -42.26 5.93
C VAL A 11 20.65 -42.54 5.18
N ARG A 12 19.49 -42.37 5.84
CA ARG A 12 18.14 -42.54 5.29
C ARG A 12 17.32 -41.26 5.14
N GLY A 13 17.90 -40.08 5.40
CA GLY A 13 17.20 -38.79 5.23
C GLY A 13 17.27 -37.93 6.50
N VAL A 14 16.14 -37.34 6.89
CA VAL A 14 16.09 -36.39 8.01
C VAL A 14 15.37 -37.02 9.19
N ILE A 15 15.96 -36.90 10.38
CA ILE A 15 15.33 -37.30 11.65
C ILE A 15 15.09 -36.08 12.52
N THR A 16 13.95 -36.05 13.20
CA THR A 16 13.65 -35.02 14.20
C THR A 16 14.03 -35.53 15.58
N LYS A 17 14.83 -34.75 16.31
CA LYS A 17 15.18 -35.03 17.71
C LYS A 17 14.64 -33.94 18.61
N SER A 18 14.00 -34.33 19.70
CA SER A 18 13.54 -33.39 20.74
C SER A 18 14.74 -32.74 21.44
N LEU A 19 14.65 -31.43 21.66
CA LEU A 19 15.62 -30.69 22.45
C LEU A 19 15.33 -30.85 23.95
N THR A 20 16.39 -30.78 24.75
CA THR A 20 16.26 -30.59 26.20
C THR A 20 15.86 -29.15 26.53
N ASP A 21 15.31 -28.90 27.73
CA ASP A 21 14.91 -27.54 28.15
C ASP A 21 16.09 -26.55 28.11
N THR A 22 17.31 -27.02 28.37
CA THR A 22 18.53 -26.22 28.31
C THR A 22 18.90 -25.87 26.87
N GLU A 23 18.84 -26.83 25.93
CA GLU A 23 19.15 -26.57 24.52
C GLU A 23 18.10 -25.66 23.87
N ALA A 24 16.82 -25.80 24.24
CA ALA A 24 15.73 -24.99 23.72
C ALA A 24 15.80 -23.52 24.15
N THR A 25 16.48 -23.22 25.26
CA THR A 25 16.66 -21.86 25.79
C THR A 25 18.00 -21.24 25.41
N GLN A 26 18.89 -22.00 24.78
CA GLN A 26 20.18 -21.50 24.30
C GLN A 26 20.02 -20.75 22.97
N ILE A 27 20.76 -19.65 22.82
CA ILE A 27 20.81 -18.90 21.56
C ILE A 27 21.47 -19.78 20.48
N SER A 28 20.83 -19.88 19.32
CA SER A 28 21.23 -20.78 18.22
C SER A 28 22.43 -20.29 17.39
N ILE A 29 22.78 -19.01 17.51
CA ILE A 29 23.89 -18.35 16.81
C ILE A 29 24.64 -17.40 17.74
N THR A 30 25.90 -17.12 17.43
CA THR A 30 26.68 -16.12 18.17
C THR A 30 26.33 -14.70 17.72
N GLU A 31 26.76 -13.70 18.50
CA GLU A 31 26.57 -12.29 18.14
C GLU A 31 27.31 -11.94 16.84
N GLU A 32 28.51 -12.47 16.63
CA GLU A 32 29.29 -12.29 15.40
C GLU A 32 28.56 -12.88 14.19
N GLN A 33 27.97 -14.08 14.34
CA GLN A 33 27.18 -14.71 13.29
C GLN A 33 25.92 -13.90 12.96
N ALA A 34 25.23 -13.36 13.98
CA ALA A 34 24.08 -12.50 13.79
C ALA A 34 24.43 -11.23 13.01
N LEU A 35 25.57 -10.59 13.34
CA LEU A 35 26.06 -9.42 12.61
C LEU A 35 26.40 -9.74 11.15
N LEU A 36 27.06 -10.88 10.89
CA LEU A 36 27.36 -11.33 9.53
C LEU A 36 26.09 -11.62 8.73
N LEU A 37 25.08 -12.25 9.35
CA LEU A 37 23.77 -12.48 8.72
C LEU A 37 23.06 -11.16 8.39
N GLY A 38 23.12 -10.16 9.28
CA GLY A 38 22.58 -8.83 9.00
C GLY A 38 23.27 -8.16 7.80
N GLN A 39 24.61 -8.23 7.72
CA GLN A 39 25.36 -7.72 6.58
C GLN A 39 25.04 -8.46 5.28
N LEU A 40 24.86 -9.78 5.34
CA LEU A 40 24.42 -10.59 4.20
C LEU A 40 23.04 -10.14 3.72
N GLY A 41 22.09 -9.94 4.65
CA GLY A 41 20.75 -9.45 4.33
C GLY A 41 20.76 -8.13 3.55
N LEU A 42 21.55 -7.15 4.01
CA LEU A 42 21.70 -5.86 3.33
C LEU A 42 22.31 -6.01 1.92
N ARG A 43 23.31 -6.89 1.76
CA ARG A 43 23.92 -7.15 0.44
C ARG A 43 22.95 -7.81 -0.52
N VAL A 44 22.15 -8.76 -0.03
CA VAL A 44 21.12 -9.45 -0.82
C VAL A 44 20.04 -8.46 -1.25
N GLU A 45 19.54 -7.64 -0.33
CA GLU A 45 18.56 -6.59 -0.64
C GLU A 45 19.10 -5.61 -1.69
N ALA A 46 20.32 -5.11 -1.52
CA ALA A 46 20.96 -4.21 -2.49
C ALA A 46 21.15 -4.86 -3.87
N ALA A 47 21.45 -6.16 -3.93
CA ALA A 47 21.63 -6.87 -5.20
C ALA A 47 20.31 -7.07 -5.96
N PHE A 48 19.20 -7.26 -5.25
CA PHE A 48 17.88 -7.50 -5.87
C PHE A 48 17.00 -6.24 -5.97
N GLY A 49 17.35 -5.17 -5.27
CA GLY A 49 16.62 -3.89 -5.29
C GLY A 49 15.29 -3.89 -4.53
N THR A 50 14.91 -4.99 -3.86
CA THR A 50 13.74 -5.04 -2.96
C THR A 50 13.99 -6.00 -1.79
N PRO A 51 13.26 -5.87 -0.69
CA PRO A 51 13.39 -6.74 0.48
C PRO A 51 13.23 -8.23 0.16
N ARG A 52 14.02 -9.08 0.84
CA ARG A 52 14.05 -10.53 0.61
C ARG A 52 13.80 -11.34 1.87
N ASP A 53 12.98 -12.36 1.73
CA ASP A 53 12.82 -13.48 2.67
C ASP A 53 13.92 -14.50 2.35
N ILE A 54 14.82 -14.74 3.32
CA ILE A 54 16.09 -15.44 3.10
C ILE A 54 16.16 -16.70 3.96
N GLU A 55 16.42 -17.84 3.31
CA GLU A 55 16.80 -19.09 3.98
C GLU A 55 18.32 -19.26 3.94
N TRP A 56 18.90 -19.55 5.09
CA TRP A 56 20.35 -19.67 5.28
C TRP A 56 20.71 -20.87 6.17
N ALA A 57 21.96 -21.31 6.09
CA ALA A 57 22.53 -22.32 6.96
C ALA A 57 23.95 -21.93 7.39
N ILE A 58 24.38 -22.38 8.57
CA ILE A 58 25.77 -22.26 9.03
C ILE A 58 26.39 -23.64 9.10
N SER A 59 27.55 -23.82 8.49
CA SER A 59 28.36 -25.02 8.63
C SER A 59 29.83 -24.64 8.71
N GLN A 60 30.54 -25.14 9.74
CA GLN A 60 31.96 -24.83 9.98
C GLN A 60 32.24 -23.31 9.97
N GLU A 61 31.39 -22.53 10.65
CA GLU A 61 31.45 -21.05 10.72
C GLU A 61 31.20 -20.31 9.40
N VAL A 62 30.91 -21.02 8.30
CA VAL A 62 30.56 -20.44 7.01
C VAL A 62 29.04 -20.35 6.88
N ILE A 63 28.55 -19.17 6.52
CA ILE A 63 27.15 -18.92 6.18
C ILE A 63 26.92 -19.28 4.70
N TYR A 64 25.91 -20.10 4.45
CA TYR A 64 25.44 -20.48 3.12
C TYR A 64 24.05 -19.90 2.89
N LEU A 65 23.88 -19.20 1.76
CA LEU A 65 22.58 -18.75 1.29
C LEU A 65 21.90 -19.89 0.53
N LEU A 66 20.75 -20.35 1.02
CA LEU A 66 20.01 -21.48 0.42
C LEU A 66 18.92 -20.98 -0.53
N GLN A 67 18.19 -19.94 -0.13
CA GLN A 67 17.09 -19.36 -0.90
C GLN A 67 16.93 -17.88 -0.59
N ALA A 68 16.51 -17.08 -1.57
CA ALA A 68 16.09 -15.69 -1.40
C ALA A 68 14.82 -15.43 -2.24
N ARG A 69 13.69 -15.12 -1.60
CA ARG A 69 12.41 -14.81 -2.26
C ARG A 69 12.01 -13.35 -2.01
N PRO A 70 11.39 -12.66 -2.99
CA PRO A 70 10.84 -11.32 -2.76
C PRO A 70 9.78 -11.34 -1.65
N ILE A 71 9.84 -10.37 -0.73
CA ILE A 71 8.74 -10.14 0.22
C ILE A 71 7.66 -9.35 -0.52
N THR A 72 6.52 -9.97 -0.81
CA THR A 72 5.42 -9.36 -1.57
C THR A 72 4.39 -8.64 -0.70
N SER A 73 4.56 -8.65 0.62
CA SER A 73 3.66 -7.99 1.57
C SER A 73 4.13 -6.58 1.96
N LEU A 74 5.35 -6.20 1.59
CA LEU A 74 5.96 -4.91 1.95
C LEU A 74 5.70 -3.81 0.91
N ASP A 75 5.13 -4.15 -0.25
CA ASP A 75 4.62 -3.17 -1.21
C ASP A 75 3.31 -2.54 -0.68
N ALA A 76 3.41 -1.88 0.48
CA ALA A 76 2.45 -0.88 0.88
C ALA A 76 2.63 0.28 -0.10
N TRP A 77 1.55 0.57 -0.83
CA TRP A 77 1.49 1.65 -1.80
C TRP A 77 1.97 2.95 -1.15
N SER A 78 2.88 3.68 -1.80
CA SER A 78 3.27 4.99 -1.29
C SER A 78 2.09 5.96 -1.40
N ASP A 79 2.03 7.02 -0.58
CA ASP A 79 0.99 8.05 -0.72
C ASP A 79 0.93 8.62 -2.14
N PHE A 80 2.08 8.68 -2.83
CA PHE A 80 2.15 9.06 -4.23
C PHE A 80 1.45 8.03 -5.14
N ASP A 81 1.75 6.74 -4.97
CA ASP A 81 1.10 5.67 -5.75
C ASP A 81 -0.41 5.64 -5.49
N LEU A 82 -0.84 5.87 -4.24
CA LEU A 82 -2.24 5.99 -3.85
C LEU A 82 -2.96 7.19 -4.47
N LEU A 83 -2.25 8.31 -4.66
CA LEU A 83 -2.79 9.52 -5.27
C LEU A 83 -2.86 9.44 -6.81
N HIS A 84 -2.07 8.56 -7.43
CA HIS A 84 -1.94 8.47 -8.89
C HIS A 84 -2.34 7.12 -9.48
N GLU A 85 -2.89 6.22 -8.66
CA GLU A 85 -3.10 4.81 -8.98
C GLU A 85 -3.83 4.56 -10.32
N MET A 86 -4.80 5.41 -10.69
CA MET A 86 -5.61 5.24 -11.91
C MET A 86 -6.14 6.57 -12.48
N ASP A 87 -5.32 7.61 -12.58
CA ASP A 87 -5.73 8.94 -13.10
C ASP A 87 -7.00 9.51 -12.42
N SER A 88 -7.20 9.16 -11.15
CA SER A 88 -8.29 9.66 -10.31
C SER A 88 -7.75 10.67 -9.30
N PRO A 89 -7.25 11.85 -9.74
CA PRO A 89 -6.67 12.81 -8.83
C PRO A 89 -7.70 13.22 -7.77
N LYS A 90 -7.28 13.21 -6.51
CA LYS A 90 -8.04 13.83 -5.43
C LYS A 90 -8.01 15.34 -5.64
N THR A 91 -9.16 15.98 -5.58
CA THR A 91 -9.27 17.44 -5.77
C THR A 91 -8.73 18.20 -4.56
N CYS A 92 -8.77 17.60 -3.36
CA CYS A 92 -8.19 18.13 -2.13
C CYS A 92 -7.96 17.04 -1.07
N ASP A 93 -7.17 17.36 -0.04
CA ASP A 93 -6.86 16.44 1.08
C ASP A 93 -8.07 16.13 2.00
N ARG A 94 -9.20 16.78 1.77
CA ARG A 94 -10.42 16.66 2.60
C ARG A 94 -11.55 15.89 1.91
N GLU A 95 -11.27 15.20 0.80
CA GLU A 95 -12.28 14.38 0.13
C GLU A 95 -12.74 13.21 1.01
N VAL A 96 -14.05 13.04 1.10
CA VAL A 96 -14.67 11.91 1.80
C VAL A 96 -15.08 10.88 0.76
N LEU A 97 -14.38 9.75 0.75
CA LEU A 97 -14.65 8.63 -0.14
C LEU A 97 -15.46 7.56 0.59
N SER A 98 -16.47 7.01 -0.07
CA SER A 98 -17.34 5.98 0.49
C SER A 98 -17.55 4.84 -0.50
N THR A 99 -17.63 3.61 0.03
CA THR A 99 -18.05 2.42 -0.71
C THR A 99 -19.56 2.22 -0.70
N ALA A 100 -20.34 3.13 -0.11
CA ALA A 100 -21.80 3.00 -0.03
C ALA A 100 -22.41 2.82 -1.42
N ASN A 101 -23.34 1.86 -1.57
CA ASN A 101 -23.96 1.41 -2.83
C ASN A 101 -22.98 0.77 -3.84
N VAL A 102 -21.80 1.34 -4.07
CA VAL A 102 -20.79 0.79 -4.98
C VAL A 102 -20.27 -0.56 -4.50
N GLY A 103 -20.11 -0.76 -3.20
CA GLY A 103 -19.70 -2.05 -2.64
C GLY A 103 -20.69 -3.20 -2.92
N GLU A 104 -21.94 -2.90 -3.25
CA GLU A 104 -22.94 -3.88 -3.69
C GLU A 104 -22.92 -4.09 -5.21
N VAL A 105 -22.79 -3.01 -5.98
CA VAL A 105 -22.85 -3.03 -7.46
C VAL A 105 -21.52 -3.49 -8.09
N MET A 106 -20.39 -3.11 -7.49
CA MET A 106 -19.02 -3.42 -7.93
C MET A 106 -18.15 -3.81 -6.72
N PRO A 107 -18.35 -5.01 -6.15
CA PRO A 107 -17.61 -5.46 -4.98
C PRO A 107 -16.15 -5.76 -5.32
N GLY A 108 -15.23 -5.31 -4.46
CA GLY A 108 -13.81 -5.66 -4.54
C GLY A 108 -13.08 -5.01 -5.71
N ALA A 109 -12.05 -5.70 -6.21
CA ALA A 109 -11.21 -5.19 -7.28
C ALA A 109 -11.93 -5.20 -8.64
N THR A 110 -12.03 -4.04 -9.27
CA THR A 110 -12.64 -3.85 -10.58
C THR A 110 -11.59 -4.04 -11.68
N SER A 111 -11.95 -4.75 -12.75
CA SER A 111 -11.01 -5.00 -13.85
C SER A 111 -10.61 -3.71 -14.57
N PRO A 112 -9.39 -3.61 -15.17
CA PRO A 112 -8.97 -2.45 -15.95
C PRO A 112 -9.93 -2.10 -17.11
N LEU A 113 -10.55 -3.12 -17.73
CA LEU A 113 -11.55 -2.91 -18.78
C LEU A 113 -12.82 -2.27 -18.20
N SER A 114 -13.34 -2.80 -17.11
CA SER A 114 -14.53 -2.27 -16.41
C SER A 114 -14.31 -0.84 -15.94
N ILE A 115 -13.11 -0.53 -15.42
CA ILE A 115 -12.69 0.84 -15.08
C ILE A 115 -12.79 1.74 -16.31
N SER A 116 -12.17 1.34 -17.41
CA SER A 116 -12.08 2.15 -18.62
C SER A 116 -13.42 2.38 -19.31
N THR A 117 -14.33 1.39 -19.29
CA THR A 117 -15.59 1.45 -20.03
C THR A 117 -16.80 1.85 -19.18
N ILE A 118 -16.90 1.34 -17.95
CA ILE A 118 -18.09 1.53 -17.10
C ILE A 118 -17.86 2.63 -16.08
N VAL A 119 -16.74 2.61 -15.36
CA VAL A 119 -16.48 3.57 -14.27
C VAL A 119 -16.29 4.97 -14.86
N ASN A 120 -15.45 5.11 -15.88
CA ASN A 120 -15.20 6.40 -16.55
C ASN A 120 -16.47 6.99 -17.18
N SER A 121 -17.26 6.17 -17.88
CA SER A 121 -18.52 6.64 -18.49
C SER A 121 -19.56 7.04 -17.44
N SER A 122 -19.66 6.27 -16.35
CA SER A 122 -20.52 6.58 -15.22
C SER A 122 -20.08 7.86 -14.51
N ASN A 123 -18.78 8.07 -14.31
CA ASN A 123 -18.25 9.30 -13.71
C ASN A 123 -18.63 10.52 -14.54
N LEU A 124 -18.37 10.49 -15.86
CA LEU A 124 -18.72 11.58 -16.77
C LEU A 124 -20.22 11.88 -16.80
N ALA A 125 -21.07 10.85 -16.78
CA ALA A 125 -22.51 11.02 -16.71
C ALA A 125 -22.93 11.67 -15.39
N THR A 126 -22.40 11.20 -14.26
CA THR A 126 -22.69 11.75 -12.93
C THR A 126 -22.20 13.19 -12.79
N VAL A 127 -20.99 13.50 -13.26
CA VAL A 127 -20.45 14.88 -13.27
C VAL A 127 -21.35 15.81 -14.09
N LYS A 128 -21.78 15.37 -15.27
CA LYS A 128 -22.72 16.15 -16.10
C LYS A 128 -24.06 16.36 -15.40
N ASN A 129 -24.56 15.35 -14.70
CA ASN A 129 -25.84 15.44 -13.99
C ASN A 129 -25.77 16.35 -12.76
N VAL A 130 -24.66 16.32 -12.02
CA VAL A 130 -24.48 17.11 -10.79
C VAL A 130 -24.09 18.55 -11.10
N THR A 131 -23.19 18.78 -12.05
CA THR A 131 -22.60 20.12 -12.30
C THR A 131 -23.22 20.83 -13.51
N GLY A 132 -24.04 20.14 -14.31
CA GLY A 132 -24.52 20.62 -15.60
C GLY A 132 -23.44 20.75 -16.69
N ARG A 133 -22.16 20.47 -16.36
CA ARG A 133 -21.01 20.64 -17.25
C ARG A 133 -20.38 19.29 -17.57
N SER A 134 -19.88 19.14 -18.79
CA SER A 134 -19.05 18.00 -19.17
C SER A 134 -17.58 18.38 -18.93
N THR A 135 -17.02 17.90 -17.83
CA THR A 135 -15.60 18.08 -17.48
C THR A 135 -14.98 16.75 -17.08
N THR A 136 -13.70 16.59 -17.39
CA THR A 136 -12.87 15.43 -17.05
C THR A 136 -12.04 15.64 -15.80
N ASN A 137 -12.00 16.87 -15.27
CA ASN A 137 -11.13 17.24 -14.16
C ASN A 137 -11.83 17.06 -12.79
N LEU A 138 -13.03 16.48 -12.77
CA LEU A 138 -13.78 16.19 -11.55
C LEU A 138 -14.11 14.71 -11.51
N ASN A 139 -13.79 14.07 -10.40
CA ASN A 139 -14.11 12.67 -10.15
C ASN A 139 -15.09 12.58 -8.98
N ILE A 140 -16.35 12.30 -9.30
CA ILE A 140 -17.39 11.96 -8.32
C ILE A 140 -17.32 10.46 -8.03
N ILE A 141 -17.00 9.67 -9.05
CA ILE A 141 -16.63 8.27 -8.91
C ILE A 141 -15.11 8.17 -9.10
N SER A 142 -14.41 7.76 -8.05
CA SER A 142 -12.95 7.65 -8.01
C SER A 142 -12.52 6.20 -7.84
N ILE A 143 -11.29 5.88 -8.23
CA ILE A 143 -10.72 4.54 -8.06
C ILE A 143 -9.52 4.62 -7.11
N SER A 144 -9.48 3.71 -6.14
CA SER A 144 -8.32 3.50 -5.26
C SER A 144 -8.26 2.03 -4.82
N HIS A 145 -7.07 1.46 -4.78
CA HIS A 145 -6.75 0.04 -4.56
C HIS A 145 -7.51 -0.90 -5.50
N ASN A 146 -7.66 -0.51 -6.76
CA ASN A 146 -8.57 -1.13 -7.74
C ASN A 146 -10.05 -1.20 -7.31
N GLN A 147 -10.46 -0.46 -6.27
CA GLN A 147 -11.85 -0.39 -5.82
C GLN A 147 -12.49 0.92 -6.27
N VAL A 148 -13.78 0.85 -6.59
CA VAL A 148 -14.57 2.02 -6.98
C VAL A 148 -15.14 2.67 -5.72
N LEU A 149 -14.98 3.98 -5.62
CA LEU A 149 -15.39 4.80 -4.48
C LEU A 149 -16.22 5.98 -4.96
N LEU A 150 -17.16 6.42 -4.13
CA LEU A 150 -17.91 7.66 -4.36
C LEU A 150 -17.36 8.78 -3.50
N ASN A 151 -17.08 9.92 -4.12
CA ASN A 151 -16.80 11.16 -3.42
C ASN A 151 -18.12 11.79 -2.99
N THR A 152 -18.41 11.75 -1.68
CA THR A 152 -19.68 12.24 -1.12
C THR A 152 -19.63 13.72 -0.80
N LEU A 153 -18.45 14.30 -0.60
CA LEU A 153 -18.30 15.70 -0.21
C LEU A 153 -18.35 16.65 -1.41
N LEU A 154 -17.74 16.27 -2.53
CA LEU A 154 -17.64 17.12 -3.71
C LEU A 154 -19.01 17.53 -4.30
N PRO A 155 -20.00 16.63 -4.45
CA PRO A 155 -21.35 17.01 -4.88
C PRO A 155 -22.04 18.00 -3.93
N LEU A 156 -21.87 17.82 -2.62
CA LEU A 156 -22.46 18.70 -1.58
C LEU A 156 -21.85 20.10 -1.61
N LEU A 157 -20.53 20.20 -1.81
CA LEU A 157 -19.84 21.48 -1.95
C LEU A 157 -20.22 22.21 -3.25
N MET A 158 -20.44 21.48 -4.35
CA MET A 158 -20.86 22.08 -5.62
C MET A 158 -22.30 22.64 -5.54
N GLU A 159 -23.18 22.01 -4.76
CA GLU A 159 -24.54 22.49 -4.51
C GLU A 159 -24.56 23.81 -3.70
N GLU A 160 -23.53 24.06 -2.88
CA GLU A 160 -23.34 25.35 -2.21
C GLU A 160 -22.77 26.45 -3.12
N VAL A 161 -21.97 26.10 -4.14
CA VAL A 161 -21.32 27.05 -5.06
C VAL A 161 -22.29 27.65 -6.08
N ASP A 162 -23.44 27.02 -6.33
CA ASP A 162 -24.51 27.58 -7.18
C ASP A 162 -25.38 28.65 -6.47
N LYS A 163 -25.10 28.97 -5.19
CA LYS A 163 -25.65 30.16 -4.55
C LYS A 163 -24.90 31.41 -5.06
N PRO A 164 -25.60 32.49 -5.44
CA PRO A 164 -24.93 33.70 -5.89
C PRO A 164 -23.95 34.19 -4.81
N TYR A 165 -22.71 34.45 -5.23
CA TYR A 165 -21.66 35.09 -4.44
C TYR A 165 -22.11 36.51 -4.02
N THR A 166 -22.94 36.63 -2.99
CA THR A 166 -23.26 37.94 -2.40
C THR A 166 -22.78 38.09 -0.97
N ASP A 167 -22.51 37.00 -0.24
CA ASP A 167 -22.25 37.11 1.21
C ASP A 167 -21.07 36.26 1.73
N TRP A 168 -20.21 35.74 0.84
CA TRP A 168 -19.00 35.02 1.27
C TRP A 168 -17.77 35.92 1.29
N THR A 169 -17.31 36.30 2.48
CA THR A 169 -15.96 36.85 2.70
C THR A 169 -14.99 35.70 3.05
N PRO A 170 -13.90 35.50 2.29
CA PRO A 170 -12.90 34.48 2.60
C PRO A 170 -12.29 34.71 3.99
N PRO A 171 -12.11 33.66 4.81
CA PRO A 171 -11.21 33.76 5.94
C PRO A 171 -9.77 33.70 5.41
N LEU A 172 -9.17 34.89 5.26
CA LEU A 172 -7.76 35.18 4.99
C LEU A 172 -7.28 35.07 3.52
N GLU A 173 -6.51 36.09 3.11
CA GLU A 173 -6.02 36.32 1.75
C GLU A 173 -4.88 35.35 1.36
N GLY A 174 -4.89 34.92 0.10
CA GLY A 174 -4.03 33.87 -0.48
C GLY A 174 -2.52 34.13 -0.49
N HIS A 175 -2.04 35.22 0.09
CA HIS A 175 -0.59 35.48 0.23
C HIS A 175 0.06 34.68 1.36
N GLN A 176 -0.70 34.10 2.29
CA GLN A 176 -0.13 33.34 3.43
C GLN A 176 0.20 31.87 3.14
N TYR A 177 -0.26 31.29 2.03
CA TYR A 177 0.04 29.88 1.68
C TYR A 177 1.36 29.70 0.92
N ALA A 178 1.84 30.75 0.24
CA ALA A 178 3.06 30.67 -0.58
C ALA A 178 4.35 30.54 0.25
N ASP A 179 4.33 30.95 1.52
CA ASP A 179 5.51 30.96 2.38
C ASP A 179 5.75 29.62 3.10
N VAL A 180 4.73 28.78 3.25
CA VAL A 180 4.86 27.47 3.93
C VAL A 180 5.51 26.42 3.02
N LEU A 181 5.35 26.54 1.70
CA LEU A 181 5.90 25.59 0.72
C LEU A 181 7.35 25.87 0.30
N LYS A 182 8.04 26.84 0.92
CA LYS A 182 9.46 27.13 0.67
C LYS A 182 10.41 26.68 1.79
N GLN A 183 9.91 26.01 2.84
CA GLN A 183 10.73 25.56 3.97
C GLN A 183 10.48 24.10 4.43
N ALA A 184 9.90 23.25 3.59
CA ALA A 184 9.83 21.80 3.83
C ALA A 184 10.26 21.03 2.58
#